data_AF-A0A2U8WQ00-F1
#
_entry.id   AF-A0A2U8WQ00-F1
#
_cell.length_a   1.000
_cell.length_b   1.000
_cell.length_c   1.000
_cell.angle_alpha   90.00
_cell.angle_beta   90.00
_cell.angle_gamma   90.00
#
_symmetry.space_group_name_H-M   'P 1'
#
loop_
_entity.id
_entity.type
_entity.pdbx_description
1 polymer ?
#
loop_
_entity_poly.entity_id
_entity_poly.type
_entity_poly.pdbx_seq_one_letter_code
_entity_poly.pdbx_strand_id
1 'polypeptide(L)'
;MPACRRPWGGAGAHWSGPRPCSGPARATRNPICRNSSRSRSVTTQPDPAGGDPPPRHRAEIAARIAAPLTNEDRFGTGPLAELRRLDPNGALAEPTLHRLLARHTTEREVGETGFPAWALVIHAAALAAPDHLSFPRREDEPAENGAEARAAFWAERSRRAQRQFGRDLFEAGVSERRFSILLDATADELRIVMPRIVRLLVGAGKRLPVLAVADLVASARHLEDPWAQSVRHRIARGYYRAEAGPKPDARPGSETAPSSSSPGETA
;
A
#
# COMPACT_ATOMS: atom_id res chain seq x y z
N MET A 1 6.94 12.37 43.94
CA MET A 1 7.01 12.06 42.49
C MET A 1 6.62 13.33 41.71
N PRO A 2 7.57 14.19 41.29
CA PRO A 2 7.23 15.44 40.64
C PRO A 2 7.01 15.24 39.14
N ALA A 3 5.88 15.76 38.64
CA ALA A 3 5.51 15.72 37.23
C ALA A 3 6.19 16.87 36.48
N CYS A 4 7.14 16.53 35.59
CA CYS A 4 7.76 17.49 34.68
C CYS A 4 6.79 17.86 33.56
N ARG A 5 6.16 19.04 33.65
CA ARG A 5 5.48 19.68 32.50
C ARG A 5 6.52 20.36 31.61
N ARG A 6 6.58 19.96 30.34
CA ARG A 6 7.36 20.67 29.31
C ARG A 6 6.53 21.81 28.71
N PRO A 7 7.06 23.03 28.60
CA PRO A 7 6.40 24.13 27.91
C PRO A 7 6.64 24.00 26.39
N TRP A 8 5.56 24.06 25.62
CA TRP A 8 5.62 24.22 24.17
C TRP A 8 5.81 25.71 23.85
N GLY A 9 7.03 26.09 23.48
CA GLY A 9 7.34 27.41 22.94
C GLY A 9 6.92 27.49 21.47
N GLY A 10 5.94 28.35 21.18
CA GLY A 10 5.56 28.72 19.82
C GLY A 10 6.54 29.75 19.26
N ALA A 11 7.29 29.37 18.24
CA ALA A 11 8.06 30.29 17.41
C ALA A 11 7.19 30.69 16.20
N GLY A 12 6.89 31.99 16.10
CA GLY A 12 6.11 32.58 15.03
C GLY A 12 6.82 32.44 13.68
N ALA A 13 6.16 31.79 12.72
CA ALA A 13 6.55 31.79 11.33
C ALA A 13 6.06 33.09 10.67
N HIS A 14 7.00 33.99 10.38
CA HIS A 14 6.74 35.14 9.51
C HIS A 14 6.39 34.61 8.10
N TRP A 15 5.26 35.05 7.55
CA TRP A 15 4.86 34.77 6.17
C TRP A 15 5.40 35.88 5.27
N SER A 16 6.40 35.56 4.45
CA SER A 16 6.84 36.39 3.34
C SER A 16 5.92 36.15 2.14
N GLY A 17 5.25 37.21 1.68
CA GLY A 17 4.32 37.16 0.55
C GLY A 17 4.98 36.86 -0.81
N PRO A 18 4.19 36.45 -1.82
CA PRO A 18 4.70 36.07 -3.12
C PRO A 18 5.19 37.26 -3.95
N ARG A 19 6.39 37.14 -4.52
CA ARG A 19 6.96 38.09 -5.49
C ARG A 19 6.31 37.86 -6.88
N PRO A 20 5.88 38.91 -7.60
CA PRO A 20 5.41 38.78 -8.97
C PRO A 20 6.61 38.57 -9.92
N CYS A 21 6.65 37.43 -10.59
CA CYS A 21 7.60 37.17 -11.68
C CYS A 21 6.97 37.57 -13.02
N SER A 22 7.36 38.74 -13.54
CA SER A 22 7.11 39.16 -14.92
C SER A 22 8.21 38.58 -15.82
N GLY A 23 7.87 37.60 -16.66
CA GLY A 23 8.78 37.01 -17.64
C GLY A 23 8.17 37.02 -19.05
N PRO A 24 8.93 37.35 -20.11
CA PRO A 24 8.41 37.58 -21.45
C PRO A 24 8.11 36.28 -22.21
N ALA A 25 7.09 36.38 -23.06
CA ALA A 25 6.57 35.34 -23.95
C ALA A 25 7.66 34.73 -24.85
N ARG A 26 7.83 33.41 -24.77
CA ARG A 26 8.63 32.63 -25.73
C ARG A 26 7.70 31.89 -26.68
N ALA A 27 7.97 32.10 -27.97
CA ALA A 27 7.26 31.54 -29.10
C ALA A 27 7.24 30.01 -29.09
N THR A 28 6.05 29.47 -29.31
CA THR A 28 5.72 28.06 -29.48
C THR A 28 6.22 27.55 -30.83
N ARG A 29 7.20 26.64 -30.81
CA ARG A 29 7.46 25.72 -31.94
C ARG A 29 6.78 24.39 -31.61
N ASN A 30 5.75 24.05 -32.38
CA ASN A 30 5.03 22.77 -32.32
C ASN A 30 5.95 21.60 -32.71
N PRO A 31 6.21 20.63 -31.83
CA PRO A 31 6.69 19.33 -32.24
C PRO A 31 5.51 18.49 -32.73
N ILE A 32 5.55 18.08 -34.00
CA ILE A 32 4.65 17.10 -34.59
C ILE A 32 4.94 15.74 -33.92
N CYS A 33 4.17 15.39 -32.89
CA CYS A 33 4.20 14.07 -32.29
C CYS A 33 3.50 13.06 -33.21
N ARG A 34 4.29 12.29 -33.98
CA ARG A 34 3.84 11.06 -34.63
C ARG A 34 3.51 10.02 -33.55
N ASN A 35 2.24 9.94 -33.16
CA ASN A 35 1.72 8.87 -32.32
C ASN A 35 1.64 7.57 -33.13
N SER A 36 2.71 6.78 -33.08
CA SER A 36 2.72 5.37 -33.51
C SER A 36 2.06 4.52 -32.42
N SER A 37 0.76 4.68 -32.23
CA SER A 37 -0.05 3.82 -31.37
C SER A 37 -0.22 2.45 -32.03
N ARG A 38 0.80 1.60 -31.91
CA ARG A 38 0.63 0.14 -32.06
C ARG A 38 -0.18 -0.35 -30.87
N SER A 39 -1.49 -0.16 -30.94
CA SER A 39 -2.46 -0.90 -30.14
C SER A 39 -2.36 -2.37 -30.55
N ARG A 40 -1.47 -3.13 -29.91
CA ARG A 40 -1.63 -4.58 -29.83
C ARG A 40 -2.86 -4.80 -28.97
N SER A 41 -4.02 -4.83 -29.62
CA SER A 41 -5.19 -5.50 -29.11
C SER A 41 -4.77 -6.95 -28.92
N VAL A 42 -4.30 -7.29 -27.71
CA VAL A 42 -4.30 -8.67 -27.25
C VAL A 42 -5.78 -8.97 -27.04
N THR A 43 -6.45 -9.26 -28.16
CA THR A 43 -7.73 -9.96 -28.13
C THR A 43 -7.38 -11.34 -27.62
N THR A 44 -7.57 -11.54 -26.32
CA THR A 44 -7.61 -12.87 -25.73
C THR A 44 -8.77 -13.57 -26.44
N GLN A 45 -8.46 -14.28 -27.52
CA GLN A 45 -9.42 -15.10 -28.22
C GLN A 45 -9.90 -16.12 -27.18
N PRO A 46 -11.20 -16.13 -26.84
CA PRO A 46 -11.71 -17.09 -25.87
C PRO A 46 -11.42 -18.47 -26.42
N ASP A 47 -10.71 -19.27 -25.63
CA ASP A 47 -10.42 -20.66 -25.94
C ASP A 47 -11.78 -21.38 -26.14
N PRO A 48 -12.05 -21.98 -27.31
CA PRO A 48 -13.34 -22.64 -27.58
C PRO A 48 -13.58 -23.87 -26.71
N ALA A 49 -12.57 -24.34 -25.96
CA ALA A 49 -12.75 -25.28 -24.86
C ALA A 49 -13.35 -24.52 -23.65
N GLY A 50 -14.66 -24.22 -23.71
CA GLY A 50 -15.41 -23.38 -22.77
C GLY A 50 -15.54 -23.91 -21.33
N GLY A 51 -14.42 -24.20 -20.68
CA GLY A 51 -14.34 -24.30 -19.23
C GLY A 51 -14.16 -22.91 -18.63
N ASP A 52 -14.90 -22.63 -17.55
CA ASP A 52 -14.65 -21.42 -16.77
C ASP A 52 -13.18 -21.37 -16.34
N PRO A 53 -12.49 -20.23 -16.47
CA PRO A 53 -11.13 -20.12 -15.99
C PRO A 53 -11.09 -20.47 -14.49
N PRO A 54 -10.02 -21.14 -14.02
CA PRO A 54 -9.92 -21.52 -12.61
C PRO A 54 -10.01 -20.27 -11.73
N PRO A 55 -10.67 -20.36 -10.55
CA PRO A 55 -10.83 -19.22 -9.66
C PRO A 55 -9.47 -18.67 -9.26
N ARG A 56 -9.28 -17.35 -9.41
CA ARG A 56 -8.00 -16.72 -9.08
C ARG A 56 -7.90 -16.50 -7.58
N HIS A 57 -6.67 -16.56 -7.07
CA HIS A 57 -6.41 -16.23 -5.68
C HIS A 57 -6.65 -14.73 -5.45
N ARG A 58 -7.28 -14.33 -4.33
CA ARG A 58 -7.57 -12.90 -4.02
C ARG A 58 -6.34 -12.00 -4.13
N ALA A 59 -5.21 -12.46 -3.60
CA ALA A 59 -3.92 -11.76 -3.69
C ALA A 59 -3.49 -11.48 -5.15
N GLU A 60 -3.77 -12.39 -6.07
CA GLU A 60 -3.50 -12.20 -7.50
C GLU A 60 -4.36 -11.08 -8.06
N ILE A 61 -5.67 -11.14 -7.81
CA ILE A 61 -6.63 -10.14 -8.26
C ILE A 61 -6.22 -8.74 -7.77
N ALA A 62 -5.87 -8.63 -6.48
CA ALA A 62 -5.43 -7.38 -5.87
C ALA A 62 -4.17 -6.82 -6.55
N ALA A 63 -3.19 -7.68 -6.89
CA ALA A 63 -2.00 -7.27 -7.63
C ALA A 63 -2.33 -6.82 -9.05
N ARG A 64 -3.25 -7.50 -9.76
CA ARG A 64 -3.70 -7.12 -11.11
C ARG A 64 -4.41 -5.78 -11.14
N ILE A 65 -5.22 -5.50 -10.11
CA ILE A 65 -5.92 -4.22 -9.92
C ILE A 65 -4.94 -3.09 -9.58
N ALA A 66 -3.93 -3.36 -8.74
CA ALA A 66 -2.94 -2.36 -8.34
C ALA A 66 -1.94 -2.01 -9.46
N ALA A 67 -1.61 -2.97 -10.33
CA ALA A 67 -0.64 -2.79 -11.41
C ALA A 67 -0.90 -1.58 -12.34
N PRO A 68 -2.12 -1.31 -12.84
CA PRO A 68 -2.36 -0.11 -13.63
C PRO A 68 -2.22 1.19 -12.84
N LEU A 69 -2.45 1.18 -11.52
CA LEU A 69 -2.41 2.39 -10.69
C LEU A 69 -0.99 2.94 -10.47
N THR A 70 0.05 2.14 -10.71
CA THR A 70 1.45 2.60 -10.60
C THR A 70 1.93 3.40 -11.81
N ASN A 71 1.16 3.43 -12.90
CA ASN A 71 1.54 4.12 -14.14
C ASN A 71 0.52 5.21 -14.46
N GLU A 72 0.79 6.43 -13.99
CA GLU A 72 -0.09 7.58 -14.18
C GLU A 72 -0.32 7.90 -15.66
N ASP A 73 0.70 7.76 -16.50
CA ASP A 73 0.61 8.01 -17.94
C ASP A 73 -0.39 7.07 -18.64
N ARG A 74 -0.49 5.82 -18.16
CA ARG A 74 -1.36 4.80 -18.75
C ARG A 74 -2.76 4.79 -18.16
N PHE A 75 -2.89 5.01 -16.85
CA PHE A 75 -4.19 4.99 -16.17
C PHE A 75 -4.92 6.33 -16.28
N GLY A 76 -4.17 7.42 -16.35
CA GLY A 76 -4.67 8.78 -16.36
C GLY A 76 -4.87 9.35 -14.95
N THR A 77 -4.58 10.64 -14.81
CA THR A 77 -4.73 11.38 -13.53
C THR A 77 -6.18 11.53 -13.10
N GLY A 78 -7.10 11.71 -14.06
CA GLY A 78 -8.55 11.85 -13.80
C GLY A 78 -9.16 10.61 -13.13
N PRO A 79 -9.07 9.41 -13.74
CA PRO A 79 -9.54 8.17 -13.12
C PRO A 79 -8.91 7.89 -11.75
N LEU A 80 -7.61 8.18 -11.58
CA LEU A 80 -6.96 8.02 -10.27
C LEU A 80 -7.51 8.98 -9.21
N ALA A 81 -7.75 10.24 -9.58
CA ALA A 81 -8.36 11.22 -8.69
C ALA A 81 -9.80 10.85 -8.31
N GLU A 82 -10.58 10.26 -9.23
CA GLU A 82 -11.91 9.72 -8.95
C GLU A 82 -11.83 8.60 -7.88
N LEU A 83 -10.94 7.62 -8.05
CA LEU A 83 -10.76 6.54 -7.08
C LEU A 83 -10.27 7.02 -5.70
N ARG A 84 -9.44 8.06 -5.66
CA ARG A 84 -9.00 8.69 -4.40
C ARG A 84 -10.12 9.41 -3.65
N ARG A 85 -11.18 9.84 -4.34
CA ARG A 85 -12.36 10.49 -3.78
C ARG A 85 -13.49 9.53 -3.45
N LEU A 86 -13.37 8.27 -3.86
CA LEU A 86 -14.35 7.23 -3.59
C LEU A 86 -14.70 7.19 -2.09
N ASP A 87 -15.99 7.25 -1.78
CA ASP A 87 -16.47 6.99 -0.43
C ASP A 87 -16.84 5.50 -0.31
N PRO A 88 -16.04 4.68 0.41
CA PRO A 88 -16.33 3.26 0.57
C PRO A 88 -17.63 2.97 1.34
N ASN A 89 -18.25 3.97 1.96
CA ASN A 89 -19.56 3.87 2.62
C ASN A 89 -20.73 4.35 1.73
N GLY A 90 -20.42 4.98 0.59
CA GLY A 90 -21.41 5.58 -0.30
C GLY A 90 -22.07 4.59 -1.26
N ALA A 91 -22.77 5.12 -2.25
CA ALA A 91 -23.50 4.34 -3.26
C ALA A 91 -22.59 3.54 -4.22
N LEU A 92 -21.26 3.67 -4.12
CA LEU A 92 -20.25 2.97 -4.94
C LEU A 92 -20.60 2.97 -6.44
N ALA A 93 -21.01 4.12 -6.97
CA ALA A 93 -21.51 4.30 -8.33
C ALA A 93 -20.43 4.77 -9.32
N GLU A 94 -19.19 4.94 -8.86
CA GLU A 94 -18.09 5.51 -9.63
C GLU A 94 -17.75 4.64 -10.85
N PRO A 95 -17.95 5.12 -12.10
CA PRO A 95 -17.72 4.32 -13.30
C PRO A 95 -16.28 3.80 -13.42
N THR A 96 -15.30 4.51 -12.85
CA THR A 96 -13.91 4.05 -12.84
C THR A 96 -13.72 2.81 -11.96
N LEU A 97 -14.41 2.72 -10.82
CA LEU A 97 -14.39 1.53 -9.95
C LEU A 97 -14.94 0.31 -10.73
N HIS A 98 -16.13 0.46 -11.31
CA HIS A 98 -16.81 -0.61 -12.05
C HIS A 98 -15.98 -1.12 -13.23
N ARG A 99 -15.41 -0.21 -14.03
CA ARG A 99 -14.53 -0.57 -15.17
C ARG A 99 -13.28 -1.31 -14.72
N LEU A 100 -12.68 -0.90 -13.60
CA LEU A 100 -11.48 -1.55 -13.07
C LEU A 100 -11.78 -2.97 -12.59
N LEU A 101 -12.89 -3.17 -11.87
CA LEU A 101 -13.32 -4.49 -11.43
C LEU A 101 -13.70 -5.38 -12.61
N ALA A 102 -14.57 -4.93 -13.52
CA ALA A 102 -14.99 -5.70 -14.68
C ALA A 102 -13.81 -6.17 -15.55
N ARG A 103 -12.69 -5.43 -15.56
CA ARG A 103 -11.47 -5.82 -16.29
C ARG A 103 -10.65 -6.91 -15.60
N HIS A 104 -10.69 -6.99 -14.27
CA HIS A 104 -9.74 -7.79 -13.48
C HIS A 104 -10.39 -8.89 -12.63
N THR A 105 -11.71 -8.85 -12.45
CA THR A 105 -12.49 -9.77 -11.63
C THR A 105 -13.65 -10.37 -12.39
N THR A 106 -14.03 -11.60 -12.03
CA THR A 106 -15.32 -12.20 -12.40
C THR A 106 -16.41 -11.84 -11.38
N GLU A 107 -17.69 -11.98 -11.75
CA GLU A 107 -18.82 -11.76 -10.84
C GLU A 107 -18.75 -12.68 -9.61
N ARG A 108 -18.31 -13.93 -9.80
CA ARG A 108 -18.09 -14.89 -8.71
C ARG A 108 -17.04 -14.38 -7.71
N GLU A 109 -15.90 -13.91 -8.20
CA GLU A 109 -14.82 -13.38 -7.35
C GLU A 109 -15.24 -12.12 -6.57
N VAL A 110 -16.09 -11.29 -7.19
CA VAL A 110 -16.71 -10.13 -6.53
C VAL A 110 -17.73 -10.58 -5.48
N GLY A 111 -18.54 -11.61 -5.77
CA GLY A 111 -19.52 -12.17 -4.82
C GLY A 111 -18.88 -12.79 -3.59
N GLU A 112 -17.79 -13.53 -3.77
CA GLU A 112 -17.04 -14.19 -2.68
C GLU A 112 -16.44 -13.16 -1.71
N THR A 113 -15.72 -12.15 -2.22
CA THR A 113 -15.08 -11.13 -1.36
C THR A 113 -16.02 -10.00 -0.96
N GLY A 114 -17.02 -9.71 -1.78
CA GLY A 114 -17.99 -8.63 -1.61
C GLY A 114 -17.54 -7.34 -2.32
N PHE A 115 -18.48 -6.69 -3.00
CA PHE A 115 -18.21 -5.45 -3.73
C PHE A 115 -17.67 -4.30 -2.85
N PRO A 116 -18.22 -4.04 -1.64
CA PRO A 116 -17.67 -2.99 -0.76
C PRO A 116 -16.24 -3.27 -0.28
N ALA A 117 -15.86 -4.55 -0.11
CA ALA A 117 -14.52 -4.94 0.27
C ALA A 117 -13.52 -4.62 -0.85
N TRP A 118 -13.86 -4.96 -2.10
CA TRP A 118 -13.04 -4.60 -3.25
C TRP A 118 -12.93 -3.09 -3.47
N ALA A 119 -14.01 -2.34 -3.27
CA ALA A 119 -14.00 -0.88 -3.31
C ALA A 119 -13.02 -0.29 -2.28
N LEU A 120 -13.00 -0.82 -1.04
CA LEU A 120 -12.05 -0.38 -0.01
C LEU A 120 -10.60 -0.70 -0.37
N VAL A 121 -10.33 -1.88 -0.94
CA VAL A 121 -8.98 -2.26 -1.42
C VAL A 121 -8.50 -1.32 -2.53
N ILE A 122 -9.37 -1.02 -3.50
CA ILE A 122 -9.07 -0.11 -4.61
C ILE A 122 -8.84 1.32 -4.09
N HIS A 123 -9.68 1.80 -3.17
CA HIS A 123 -9.52 3.12 -2.56
C HIS A 123 -8.18 3.23 -1.80
N ALA A 124 -7.83 2.21 -1.00
CA ALA A 124 -6.56 2.15 -0.30
C ALA A 124 -5.36 2.16 -1.27
N ALA A 125 -5.42 1.38 -2.36
CA ALA A 125 -4.39 1.39 -3.39
C ALA A 125 -4.29 2.75 -4.11
N ALA A 126 -5.42 3.39 -4.43
CA ALA A 126 -5.44 4.69 -5.09
C ALA A 126 -4.84 5.81 -4.22
N LEU A 127 -5.01 5.74 -2.88
CA LEU A 127 -4.38 6.67 -1.94
C LEU A 127 -2.85 6.53 -1.85
N ALA A 128 -2.32 5.34 -2.09
CA ALA A 128 -0.87 5.07 -2.07
C ALA A 128 -0.21 5.15 -3.46
N ALA A 129 -0.99 5.04 -4.53
CA ALA A 129 -0.51 5.22 -5.89
C ALA A 129 -0.01 6.66 -6.13
N PRO A 130 0.93 6.86 -7.07
CA PRO A 130 1.58 5.83 -7.88
C PRO A 130 2.78 5.17 -7.18
N ASP A 131 3.44 5.87 -6.26
CA ASP A 131 4.81 5.53 -5.83
C ASP A 131 4.89 4.59 -4.63
N HIS A 132 3.82 4.52 -3.84
CA HIS A 132 3.83 3.82 -2.56
C HIS A 132 3.09 2.47 -2.62
N LEU A 133 3.06 1.79 -3.76
CA LEU A 133 2.49 0.44 -3.86
C LEU A 133 3.56 -0.65 -3.81
N SER A 134 3.23 -1.77 -3.16
CA SER A 134 4.08 -2.96 -3.09
C SER A 134 3.27 -4.22 -3.42
N PHE A 135 3.63 -4.87 -4.52
CA PHE A 135 3.07 -6.14 -4.98
C PHE A 135 4.10 -6.88 -5.86
N PRO A 136 4.02 -8.22 -5.98
CA PRO A 136 4.88 -8.98 -6.88
C PRO A 136 4.72 -8.53 -8.33
N ARG A 137 5.81 -8.48 -9.08
CA ARG A 137 5.74 -8.14 -10.50
C ARG A 137 5.30 -9.35 -11.31
N ARG A 138 4.81 -9.12 -12.53
CA ARG A 138 4.30 -10.20 -13.37
C ARG A 138 5.41 -11.17 -13.77
N GLU A 139 6.62 -10.67 -13.97
CA GLU A 139 7.81 -11.48 -14.26
C GLU A 139 8.24 -12.39 -13.10
N ASP A 140 7.77 -12.13 -11.87
CA ASP A 140 8.05 -13.00 -10.72
C ASP A 140 7.15 -14.23 -10.66
N GLU A 141 6.07 -14.26 -11.45
CA GLU A 141 5.09 -15.34 -11.44
C GLU A 141 5.68 -16.61 -12.07
N PRO A 142 5.40 -17.80 -11.51
CA PRO A 142 5.88 -19.05 -12.09
C PRO A 142 5.34 -19.18 -13.53
N ALA A 143 6.23 -19.49 -14.47
CA ALA A 143 5.84 -19.80 -15.85
C ALA A 143 4.85 -20.96 -15.83
N GLU A 144 3.61 -20.72 -16.28
CA GLU A 144 2.42 -21.58 -16.57
C GLU A 144 2.30 -23.01 -16.02
N ASN A 145 3.08 -23.40 -15.01
CA ASN A 145 3.19 -24.74 -14.48
C ASN A 145 2.06 -24.98 -13.48
N GLY A 146 0.85 -25.16 -13.98
CA GLY A 146 -0.32 -25.63 -13.23
C GLY A 146 -0.94 -24.58 -12.28
N ALA A 147 -2.26 -24.72 -12.10
CA ALA A 147 -3.03 -23.88 -11.18
C ALA A 147 -2.52 -23.97 -9.73
N GLU A 148 -2.01 -25.14 -9.33
CA GLU A 148 -1.50 -25.38 -7.97
C GLU A 148 -0.23 -24.59 -7.67
N ALA A 149 0.77 -24.57 -8.55
CA ALA A 149 2.00 -23.82 -8.33
C ALA A 149 1.74 -22.31 -8.28
N ARG A 150 0.80 -21.83 -9.11
CA ARG A 150 0.32 -20.44 -9.08
C ARG A 150 -0.38 -20.12 -7.76
N ALA A 151 -1.27 -20.99 -7.27
CA ALA A 151 -1.94 -20.80 -5.99
C ALA A 151 -0.93 -20.77 -4.83
N ALA A 152 0.04 -21.69 -4.82
CA ALA A 152 1.10 -21.74 -3.81
C ALA A 152 1.97 -20.48 -3.82
N PHE A 153 2.32 -19.97 -5.02
CA PHE A 153 3.05 -18.72 -5.19
C PHE A 153 2.31 -17.55 -4.55
N TRP A 154 1.03 -17.35 -4.90
CA TRP A 154 0.24 -16.22 -4.38
C TRP A 154 -0.01 -16.34 -2.88
N ALA A 155 -0.22 -17.55 -2.36
CA ALA A 155 -0.34 -17.79 -0.93
C ALA A 155 0.94 -17.41 -0.17
N GLU A 156 2.12 -17.77 -0.69
CA GLU A 156 3.40 -17.40 -0.06
C GLU A 156 3.68 -15.91 -0.14
N ARG A 157 3.45 -15.28 -1.31
CA ARG A 157 3.59 -13.83 -1.46
C ARG A 157 2.67 -13.08 -0.51
N SER A 158 1.43 -13.54 -0.35
CA SER A 158 0.50 -12.92 0.59
C SER A 158 0.95 -13.06 2.05
N ARG A 159 1.44 -14.24 2.45
CA ARG A 159 2.03 -14.46 3.80
C ARG A 159 3.19 -13.51 4.09
N ARG A 160 4.08 -13.28 3.10
CA ARG A 160 5.19 -12.32 3.23
C ARG A 160 4.67 -10.90 3.34
N ALA A 161 3.71 -10.52 2.49
CA ALA A 161 3.10 -9.20 2.52
C ALA A 161 2.43 -8.90 3.87
N GLN A 162 1.74 -9.86 4.48
CA GLN A 162 1.11 -9.71 5.81
C GLN A 162 2.14 -9.40 6.91
N ARG A 163 3.27 -10.14 6.94
CA ARG A 163 4.35 -9.87 7.90
C ARG A 163 5.02 -8.51 7.64
N GLN A 164 5.25 -8.18 6.37
CA GLN A 164 5.81 -6.88 6.00
C GLN A 164 4.88 -5.74 6.39
N PHE A 165 3.57 -5.90 6.23
CA PHE A 165 2.58 -4.89 6.62
C PHE A 165 2.65 -4.57 8.10
N GLY A 166 2.71 -5.59 8.97
CA GLY A 166 2.88 -5.39 10.41
C GLY A 166 4.16 -4.59 10.73
N ARG A 167 5.27 -4.94 10.08
CA ARG A 167 6.55 -4.24 10.23
C ARG A 167 6.45 -2.78 9.75
N ASP A 168 5.87 -2.53 8.58
CA ASP A 168 5.73 -1.18 8.01
C ASP A 168 4.85 -0.28 8.90
N LEU A 169 3.81 -0.84 9.52
CA LEU A 169 2.97 -0.13 10.49
C LEU A 169 3.76 0.32 11.72
N PHE A 170 4.57 -0.58 12.30
CA PHE A 170 5.45 -0.23 13.43
C PHE A 170 6.47 0.85 13.03
N GLU A 171 7.18 0.65 11.91
CA GLU A 171 8.19 1.59 11.43
C GLU A 171 7.61 2.96 11.04
N ALA A 172 6.31 3.03 10.70
CA ALA A 172 5.59 4.28 10.47
C ALA A 172 5.10 4.96 11.77
N GLY A 173 5.36 4.37 12.93
CA GLY A 173 4.98 4.93 14.23
C GLY A 173 3.50 4.74 14.58
N VAL A 174 2.84 3.72 14.01
CA VAL A 174 1.50 3.33 14.48
C VAL A 174 1.62 2.88 15.92
N SER A 175 0.85 3.50 16.84
CA SER A 175 0.84 3.06 18.23
C SER A 175 0.15 1.70 18.37
N GLU A 176 0.55 0.92 19.38
CA GLU A 176 -0.03 -0.40 19.67
C GLU A 176 -1.56 -0.34 19.75
N ARG A 177 -2.12 0.65 20.48
CA ARG A 177 -3.58 0.83 20.55
C ARG A 177 -4.24 1.01 19.19
N ARG A 178 -3.65 1.80 18.27
CA ARG A 178 -4.21 1.98 16.91
C ARG A 178 -4.05 0.71 16.08
N PHE A 179 -2.96 -0.02 16.30
CA PHE A 179 -2.70 -1.29 15.66
C PHE A 179 -3.72 -2.36 16.07
N SER A 180 -4.01 -2.51 17.36
CA SER A 180 -5.05 -3.42 17.86
C SER A 180 -6.42 -3.07 17.28
N ILE A 181 -6.80 -1.78 17.29
CA ILE A 181 -8.05 -1.32 16.66
C ILE A 181 -8.13 -1.72 15.19
N LEU A 182 -7.03 -1.58 14.42
CA LEU A 182 -6.99 -2.02 13.03
C LEU A 182 -7.17 -3.55 12.89
N LEU A 183 -6.57 -4.32 13.79
CA LEU A 183 -6.65 -5.78 13.80
C LEU A 183 -7.95 -6.34 14.38
N ASP A 184 -8.75 -5.56 15.08
CA ASP A 184 -10.05 -6.00 15.60
C ASP A 184 -11.21 -5.41 14.78
N ALA A 185 -10.92 -4.45 13.89
CA ALA A 185 -11.91 -3.78 13.09
C ALA A 185 -12.76 -4.75 12.25
N THR A 186 -14.07 -4.57 12.38
CA THR A 186 -15.11 -5.11 11.49
C THR A 186 -15.01 -4.50 10.10
N ALA A 187 -15.79 -5.03 9.15
CA ALA A 187 -15.81 -4.52 7.77
C ALA A 187 -16.16 -3.03 7.69
N ASP A 188 -17.11 -2.55 8.51
CA ASP A 188 -17.54 -1.14 8.52
C ASP A 188 -16.50 -0.24 9.19
N GLU A 189 -15.91 -0.68 10.31
CA GLU A 189 -14.84 0.08 10.98
C GLU A 189 -13.58 0.19 10.12
N LEU A 190 -13.25 -0.85 9.34
CA LEU A 190 -12.12 -0.81 8.41
C LEU A 190 -12.27 0.28 7.35
N ARG A 191 -13.50 0.59 6.90
CA ARG A 191 -13.73 1.68 5.94
C ARG A 191 -13.32 3.05 6.51
N ILE A 192 -13.36 3.20 7.83
CA ILE A 192 -12.96 4.43 8.53
C ILE A 192 -11.45 4.42 8.84
N VAL A 193 -10.94 3.30 9.37
CA VAL A 193 -9.57 3.20 9.87
C VAL A 193 -8.55 3.05 8.73
N MET A 194 -8.85 2.26 7.70
CA MET A 194 -7.91 1.93 6.63
C MET A 194 -7.39 3.17 5.87
N PRO A 195 -8.23 4.13 5.42
CA PRO A 195 -7.73 5.33 4.72
C PRO A 195 -6.80 6.19 5.59
N ARG A 196 -6.97 6.18 6.92
CA ARG A 196 -6.09 6.91 7.85
C ARG A 196 -4.73 6.21 7.97
N ILE A 197 -4.74 4.89 8.09
CA ILE A 197 -3.51 4.08 8.15
C ILE A 197 -2.70 4.20 6.85
N VAL A 198 -3.37 4.14 5.69
CA VAL A 198 -2.70 4.30 4.39
C VAL A 198 -2.01 5.66 4.29
N ARG A 199 -2.73 6.75 4.63
CA ARG A 199 -2.13 8.11 4.61
C ARG A 199 -0.94 8.24 5.55
N LEU A 200 -1.01 7.61 6.73
CA LEU A 200 0.11 7.58 7.66
C LEU A 200 1.33 6.84 7.08
N LEU A 201 1.12 5.67 6.48
CA LEU A 201 2.19 4.90 5.82
C LEU A 201 2.84 5.69 4.69
N VAL A 202 2.04 6.31 3.83
CA VAL A 202 2.51 7.16 2.73
C VAL A 202 3.29 8.36 3.26
N GLY A 203 2.77 9.05 4.28
CA GLY A 203 3.45 10.17 4.93
C GLY A 203 4.79 9.78 5.59
N ALA A 204 4.91 8.53 6.05
CA ALA A 204 6.16 7.95 6.57
C ALA A 204 7.08 7.40 5.46
N GLY A 205 6.75 7.58 4.18
CA GLY A 205 7.52 7.08 3.04
C GLY A 205 7.48 5.55 2.87
N LYS A 206 6.58 4.85 3.57
CA LYS A 206 6.41 3.40 3.45
C LYS A 206 5.60 3.05 2.21
N ARG A 207 5.75 1.81 1.74
CA ARG A 207 4.94 1.26 0.66
C ARG A 207 3.81 0.44 1.25
N LEU A 208 2.65 0.49 0.61
CA LEU A 208 1.46 -0.27 0.96
C LEU A 208 1.53 -1.68 0.35
N PRO A 209 1.64 -2.76 1.15
CA PRO A 209 1.56 -4.12 0.67
C PRO A 209 0.10 -4.49 0.33
N VAL A 210 -0.31 -4.26 -0.93
CA VAL A 210 -1.72 -4.36 -1.36
C VAL A 210 -2.32 -5.74 -1.09
N LEU A 211 -1.53 -6.81 -1.22
CA LEU A 211 -1.96 -8.17 -0.94
C LEU A 211 -2.40 -8.35 0.52
N ALA A 212 -1.66 -7.75 1.46
CA ALA A 212 -1.99 -7.81 2.88
C ALA A 212 -3.27 -7.02 3.20
N VAL A 213 -3.46 -5.88 2.53
CA VAL A 213 -4.69 -5.08 2.64
C VAL A 213 -5.89 -5.88 2.15
N ALA A 214 -5.78 -6.55 0.99
CA ALA A 214 -6.86 -7.36 0.45
C ALA A 214 -7.25 -8.52 1.38
N ASP A 215 -6.26 -9.21 1.97
CA ASP A 215 -6.53 -10.27 2.93
C ASP A 215 -7.12 -9.75 4.25
N LEU A 216 -6.65 -8.61 4.76
CA LEU A 216 -7.19 -7.99 5.97
C LEU A 216 -8.63 -7.51 5.78
N VAL A 217 -8.94 -6.88 4.64
CA VAL A 217 -10.31 -6.42 4.34
C VAL A 217 -11.26 -7.62 4.21
N ALA A 218 -10.82 -8.69 3.57
CA ALA A 218 -11.63 -9.89 3.45
C ALA A 218 -11.81 -10.64 4.79
N SER A 219 -10.78 -10.65 5.65
CA SER A 219 -10.87 -11.28 6.99
C SER A 219 -11.85 -10.57 7.93
N ALA A 220 -12.17 -9.29 7.68
CA ALA A 220 -13.13 -8.53 8.48
C ALA A 220 -14.59 -8.94 8.30
N ARG A 221 -14.92 -9.75 7.29
CA ARG A 221 -16.26 -10.32 7.11
C ARG A 221 -16.51 -11.57 7.95
N HIS A 222 -15.45 -12.25 8.36
CA HIS A 222 -15.50 -13.54 9.05
C HIS A 222 -14.47 -13.59 10.19
N LEU A 223 -14.63 -12.73 11.19
CA LEU A 223 -13.64 -12.57 12.28
C LEU A 223 -13.32 -13.89 13.01
N GLU A 224 -14.31 -14.77 13.15
CA GLU A 224 -14.17 -16.06 13.82
C GLU A 224 -13.58 -17.16 12.94
N ASP A 225 -13.40 -16.93 11.64
CA ASP A 225 -12.81 -17.91 10.73
C ASP A 225 -11.32 -18.13 11.11
N PRO A 226 -10.87 -19.38 11.30
CA PRO A 226 -9.47 -19.69 11.52
C PRO A 226 -8.52 -19.06 10.49
N TRP A 227 -8.96 -18.93 9.23
CA TRP A 227 -8.20 -18.23 8.19
C TRP A 227 -8.05 -16.74 8.51
N ALA A 228 -9.13 -16.07 8.90
CA ALA A 228 -9.14 -14.66 9.24
C ALA A 228 -8.23 -14.35 10.43
N GLN A 229 -8.29 -15.19 11.48
CA GLN A 229 -7.39 -15.12 12.63
C GLN A 229 -5.93 -15.34 12.21
N SER A 230 -5.66 -16.29 11.30
CA SER A 230 -4.30 -16.53 10.79
C SER A 230 -3.72 -15.32 10.06
N VAL A 231 -4.53 -14.61 9.24
CA VAL A 231 -4.13 -13.38 8.56
C VAL A 231 -3.74 -12.31 9.59
N ARG A 232 -4.63 -12.03 10.55
CA ARG A 232 -4.42 -11.00 11.58
C ARG A 232 -3.22 -11.31 12.47
N HIS A 233 -3.06 -12.58 12.87
CA HIS A 233 -1.92 -13.04 13.66
C HIS A 233 -0.59 -12.87 12.91
N ARG A 234 -0.53 -13.11 11.59
CA ARG A 234 0.71 -12.89 10.81
C ARG A 234 1.08 -11.41 10.72
N ILE A 235 0.09 -10.53 10.62
CA ILE A 235 0.31 -9.07 10.67
C ILE A 235 0.82 -8.68 12.07
N ALA A 236 0.16 -9.14 13.15
CA ALA A 236 0.60 -8.96 14.54
C ALA A 236 2.05 -9.42 14.75
N ARG A 237 2.40 -10.62 14.29
CA ARG A 237 3.76 -11.14 14.38
C ARG A 237 4.78 -10.27 13.65
N GLY A 238 4.41 -9.66 12.53
CA GLY A 238 5.25 -8.71 11.81
C GLY A 238 5.52 -7.45 12.62
N TYR A 239 4.46 -6.89 13.22
CA TYR A 239 4.52 -5.69 14.06
C TYR A 239 5.38 -5.91 15.30
N TYR A 240 5.05 -6.89 16.14
CA TYR A 240 5.75 -7.15 17.40
C TYR A 240 7.20 -7.61 17.21
N ARG A 241 7.51 -8.27 16.08
CA ARG A 241 8.91 -8.60 15.74
C ARG A 241 9.73 -7.36 15.39
N ALA A 242 9.12 -6.37 14.74
CA ALA A 242 9.78 -5.10 14.46
C ALA A 242 10.00 -4.29 15.74
N GLU A 243 9.04 -4.34 16.67
CA GLU A 243 9.14 -3.72 18.00
C GLU A 243 10.22 -4.32 18.88
N ALA A 244 10.33 -5.65 18.93
CA ALA A 244 11.37 -6.34 19.67
C ALA A 244 12.76 -6.27 19.02
N GLY A 245 12.84 -5.76 17.78
CA GLY A 245 14.10 -5.62 17.05
C GLY A 245 15.04 -4.61 17.72
N PRO A 246 16.37 -4.72 17.51
CA PRO A 246 17.32 -3.78 18.06
C PRO A 246 16.98 -2.37 17.57
N LYS A 247 16.66 -1.48 18.50
CA LYS A 247 16.36 -0.08 18.19
C LYS A 247 17.63 0.54 17.57
N PRO A 248 17.58 1.09 16.35
CA PRO A 248 18.76 1.61 15.66
C PRO A 248 19.48 2.76 16.39
N ASP A 249 18.86 3.28 17.46
CA ASP A 249 19.42 4.34 18.31
C ASP A 249 20.37 3.84 19.40
N ALA A 250 20.49 2.52 19.61
CA ALA A 250 21.57 1.96 20.40
C ALA A 250 22.83 1.89 19.52
N ARG A 251 23.34 3.03 19.04
CA ARG A 251 24.72 3.11 18.57
C ARG A 251 25.61 2.80 19.78
N PRO A 252 26.34 1.66 19.82
CA PRO A 252 27.36 1.45 20.84
C PRO A 252 28.54 2.35 20.41
N GLY A 253 28.58 3.59 20.88
CA GLY A 253 29.53 4.53 20.28
C GLY A 253 29.48 5.96 20.81
N SER A 254 29.49 6.13 22.12
CA SER A 254 30.39 7.10 22.73
C SER A 254 31.27 6.32 23.70
N GLU A 255 31.96 5.33 23.14
CA GLU A 255 33.14 4.74 23.77
C GLU A 255 34.15 5.88 23.88
N THR A 256 34.27 6.38 25.10
CA THR A 256 35.23 7.38 25.53
C THR A 256 36.60 6.96 25.01
N ALA A 257 37.13 7.68 24.03
CA ALA A 257 38.51 7.49 23.59
C ALA A 257 39.40 7.56 24.85
N PRO A 258 40.25 6.55 25.13
CA PRO A 258 41.21 6.66 26.22
C PRO A 258 42.14 7.83 25.90
N SER A 259 42.07 8.85 26.74
CA SER A 259 42.91 10.04 26.66
C SER A 259 44.38 9.61 26.76
N SER A 260 45.06 9.53 25.61
CA SER A 260 46.50 9.30 25.53
C SER A 260 47.24 10.59 25.93
N SER A 261 47.33 10.85 27.23
CA SER A 261 48.19 11.90 27.76
C SER A 261 49.62 11.37 27.85
N SER A 262 50.45 11.86 26.92
CA SER A 262 51.89 11.63 26.82
C SER A 262 52.63 12.08 28.10
N PRO A 263 53.55 11.27 28.66
CA PRO A 263 54.52 11.78 29.61
C PRO A 263 55.65 12.50 28.85
N GLY A 264 55.84 13.77 29.21
CA GLY A 264 56.89 14.64 28.69
C GLY A 264 58.29 14.13 29.02
N GLU A 265 59.12 14.27 28.00
CA GLU A 265 60.56 14.14 27.92
C GLU A 265 61.23 15.34 28.61
N THR A 266 62.12 15.09 29.58
CA THR A 266 63.17 16.06 29.97
C THR A 266 64.45 15.32 30.34
N ALA A 267 65.51 15.70 29.64
CA ALA A 267 66.91 15.37 29.87
C ALA A 267 67.52 16.24 30.98
#